data_AF-A0A376BAR1-F1
#
_entry.id   AF-A0A376BAR1-F1
#
_cell.length_a   1.000
_cell.length_b   1.000
_cell.length_c   1.000
_cell.angle_alpha   90.00
_cell.angle_beta   90.00
_cell.angle_gamma   90.00
#
_symmetry.space_group_name_H-M   'P 1'
#
loop_
_entity.id
_entity.type
_entity.pdbx_description
1 polymer ?
#
loop_
_entity_poly.entity_id
_entity_poly.type
_entity_poly.pdbx_seq_one_letter_code
_entity_poly.pdbx_strand_id
1 'polypeptide(L)'
;MDTGRKEAKIIEKNIPDPKMVDISHEFVDDFRDLNEAMKQNEENKIIQILDKLDEYAHDYKHGSKIIKYEQDVLSELMLSKVYGDKVKEISARVLSGCLRNNPPAIQIYNPRYVDELVNSLIFEKNPIVLKRYLGVLQTVADKASNSSNLFTNLLKVYKGDIDNQIKLRVLEILSDLELSDARGKGLVKRSVNGKDDKNEPTLQQWFNEFSTNIQNSQLDEYHLKRFFHTLVNIKKEGGSNVKVSKDFLNWLSKQTEERKEALNDDLAKRDLEQYEFNKKLIESRHLLFGNPLADRIKNFNDEF
;
A
#
# COMPACT_ATOMS: atom_id res chain seq x y z
N MET A 1 41.57 44.41 49.22
CA MET A 1 40.46 45.01 48.44
C MET A 1 41.11 45.65 47.22
N ASP A 2 41.54 44.97 46.17
CA ASP A 2 40.93 43.94 45.31
C ASP A 2 39.54 44.29 44.79
N THR A 3 39.49 44.82 43.56
CA THR A 3 38.78 44.23 42.40
C THR A 3 38.70 45.25 41.25
N GLY A 4 38.87 44.80 40.00
CA GLY A 4 38.10 45.41 38.91
C GLY A 4 38.76 45.75 37.57
N ARG A 5 39.84 45.11 37.11
CA ARG A 5 40.17 45.08 35.67
C ARG A 5 40.16 43.64 35.17
N LYS A 6 39.03 43.20 34.62
CA LYS A 6 38.90 41.92 33.92
C LYS A 6 39.21 42.11 32.44
N GLU A 7 40.26 41.43 32.01
CA GLU A 7 40.70 41.22 30.64
C GLU A 7 39.61 40.53 29.82
N ALA A 8 39.39 41.02 28.60
CA ALA A 8 38.59 40.34 27.60
C ALA A 8 39.43 39.20 26.98
N LYS A 9 39.21 37.96 27.44
CA LYS A 9 39.67 36.77 26.70
C LYS A 9 38.65 36.43 25.62
N ILE A 10 39.10 36.54 24.37
CA ILE A 10 38.45 35.99 23.19
C ILE A 10 38.37 34.48 23.40
N ILE A 11 37.15 33.97 23.62
CA ILE A 11 36.87 32.54 23.57
C ILE A 11 36.74 32.20 22.09
N GLU A 12 37.80 31.66 21.51
CA GLU A 12 37.69 30.86 20.29
C GLU A 12 36.70 29.73 20.58
N LYS A 13 35.47 29.91 20.11
CA LYS A 13 34.51 28.80 20.03
C LYS A 13 35.11 27.83 19.03
N ASN A 14 35.70 26.75 19.53
CA ASN A 14 35.80 25.49 18.81
C ASN A 14 34.41 25.17 18.26
N ILE A 15 34.20 25.52 16.99
CA ILE A 15 33.08 25.00 16.20
C ILE A 15 33.39 23.50 16.11
N PRO A 16 32.56 22.63 16.70
CA PRO A 16 32.75 21.21 16.50
C PRO A 16 32.64 20.94 15.01
N ASP A 17 33.67 20.31 14.45
CA ASP A 17 33.58 19.63 13.15
C ASP A 17 32.23 18.91 13.09
N PRO A 18 31.46 19.00 11.98
CA PRO A 18 30.19 18.32 11.88
C PRO A 18 30.49 16.83 12.00
N LYS A 19 30.23 16.30 13.20
CA LYS A 19 30.45 14.91 13.56
C LYS A 19 29.96 14.05 12.40
N MET A 20 30.88 13.32 11.77
CA MET A 20 30.55 12.08 11.11
C MET A 20 29.65 11.34 12.09
N VAL A 21 28.36 11.26 11.76
CA VAL A 21 27.45 10.37 12.45
C VAL A 21 28.13 9.01 12.37
N ASP A 22 28.35 8.38 13.52
CA ASP A 22 28.88 7.03 13.55
C ASP A 22 27.81 6.13 12.91
N ILE A 23 27.88 5.96 11.59
CA ILE A 23 27.01 5.09 10.79
C ILE A 23 27.52 3.65 10.99
N SER A 24 27.87 3.26 12.21
CA SER A 24 28.27 1.88 12.49
C SER A 24 27.01 1.03 12.56
N HIS A 25 26.78 0.25 11.50
CA HIS A 25 25.86 -0.88 11.50
C HIS A 25 26.50 -2.08 10.82
N GLU A 26 25.93 -3.25 11.05
CA GLU A 26 26.41 -4.56 10.57
C GLU A 26 26.43 -4.72 9.04
N PHE A 27 25.87 -3.77 8.29
CA PHE A 27 25.79 -3.80 6.82
C PHE A 27 26.69 -2.77 6.13
N VAL A 28 27.48 -1.98 6.87
CA VAL A 28 28.31 -0.91 6.29
C VAL A 28 29.27 -1.43 5.23
N ASP A 29 29.89 -2.58 5.48
CA ASP A 29 30.81 -3.20 4.53
C ASP A 29 30.07 -3.68 3.28
N ASP A 30 28.89 -4.29 3.43
CA ASP A 30 28.06 -4.72 2.30
C ASP A 30 27.65 -3.54 1.40
N PHE A 31 27.23 -2.42 2.00
CA PHE A 31 26.85 -1.22 1.24
C PHE A 31 28.05 -0.46 0.68
N ARG A 32 29.22 -0.52 1.31
CA ARG A 32 30.47 -0.01 0.72
C ARG A 32 30.83 -0.79 -0.53
N ASP A 33 30.80 -2.11 -0.46
CA ASP A 33 31.10 -3.00 -1.59
C ASP A 33 30.06 -2.84 -2.71
N LEU A 34 28.79 -2.64 -2.35
CA LEU A 34 27.71 -2.35 -3.29
C LEU A 34 27.95 -1.04 -4.05
N ASN A 35 28.32 0.03 -3.34
CA ASN A 35 28.65 1.32 -3.94
C ASN A 35 29.89 1.24 -4.86
N GLU A 36 30.88 0.44 -4.50
CA GLU A 36 32.04 0.19 -5.36
C GLU A 36 31.63 -0.55 -6.64
N ALA A 37 30.83 -1.60 -6.52
CA ALA A 37 30.30 -2.35 -7.66
C ALA A 37 29.43 -1.46 -8.57
N MET A 38 28.64 -0.54 -8.00
CA MET A 38 27.88 0.46 -8.74
C MET A 38 28.79 1.39 -9.56
N LYS A 39 29.87 1.90 -8.96
CA LYS A 39 30.84 2.78 -9.66
C LYS A 39 31.56 2.06 -10.81
N GLN A 40 31.82 0.76 -10.65
CA GLN A 40 32.46 -0.08 -11.67
C GLN A 40 31.45 -0.69 -12.66
N ASN A 41 30.15 -0.47 -12.45
CA ASN A 41 29.06 -1.04 -13.22
C ASN A 41 29.08 -2.58 -13.28
N GLU A 42 29.50 -3.23 -12.19
CA GLU A 42 29.61 -4.68 -12.06
C GLU A 42 28.26 -5.32 -11.65
N GLU A 43 27.31 -5.42 -12.58
CA GLU A 43 25.95 -5.90 -12.29
C GLU A 43 25.91 -7.26 -11.57
N ASN A 44 26.78 -8.20 -11.94
CA ASN A 44 26.83 -9.51 -11.28
C ASN A 44 27.23 -9.41 -9.81
N LYS A 45 28.13 -8.50 -9.47
CA LYS A 45 28.56 -8.27 -8.08
C LYS A 45 27.46 -7.57 -7.29
N ILE A 46 26.80 -6.59 -7.90
CA ILE A 46 25.60 -5.94 -7.34
C ILE A 46 24.54 -7.00 -6.99
N ILE A 47 24.22 -7.90 -7.92
CA ILE A 47 23.25 -8.97 -7.71
C ILE A 47 23.64 -9.87 -6.53
N GLN A 48 24.89 -10.31 -6.46
CA GLN A 48 25.38 -11.16 -5.38
C GLN A 48 25.24 -10.50 -4.00
N ILE A 49 25.58 -9.21 -3.89
CA ILE A 49 25.46 -8.47 -2.63
C ILE A 49 23.99 -8.27 -2.26
N LEU A 50 23.14 -7.91 -3.23
CA LEU A 50 21.71 -7.73 -2.98
C LEU A 50 21.01 -9.04 -2.56
N ASP A 51 21.37 -10.18 -3.17
CA ASP A 51 20.83 -11.48 -2.75
C ASP A 51 21.24 -11.85 -1.32
N LYS A 52 22.49 -11.52 -0.92
CA LYS A 52 22.92 -11.65 0.49
C LYS A 52 22.10 -10.75 1.41
N LEU A 53 21.85 -9.50 1.03
CA LEU A 53 21.06 -8.56 1.84
C LEU A 53 19.60 -9.00 2.00
N ASP A 54 19.03 -9.69 1.00
CA ASP A 54 17.66 -10.19 1.05
C ASP A 54 17.42 -11.18 2.20
N GLU A 55 18.44 -11.97 2.57
CA GLU A 55 18.38 -12.90 3.71
C GLU A 55 18.11 -12.18 5.04
N TYR A 56 18.57 -10.93 5.17
CA TYR A 56 18.41 -10.12 6.38
C TYR A 56 17.22 -9.16 6.31
N ALA A 57 16.71 -8.88 5.11
CA ALA A 57 15.68 -7.88 4.88
C ALA A 57 14.39 -8.15 5.67
N HIS A 58 14.04 -9.42 5.86
CA HIS A 58 12.83 -9.82 6.58
C HIS A 58 12.94 -9.75 8.11
N ASP A 59 14.15 -9.59 8.66
CA ASP A 59 14.30 -9.39 10.10
C ASP A 59 13.87 -7.97 10.48
N TYR A 60 13.06 -7.86 11.53
CA TYR A 60 12.48 -6.60 11.96
C TYR A 60 13.52 -5.53 12.31
N LYS A 61 14.63 -5.91 12.98
CA LYS A 61 15.68 -4.97 13.39
C LYS A 61 16.61 -4.65 12.23
N HIS A 62 17.03 -5.66 11.49
CA HIS A 62 17.91 -5.48 10.32
C HIS A 62 17.23 -4.63 9.25
N GLY A 63 15.98 -4.96 8.89
CA GLY A 63 15.21 -4.19 7.90
C GLY A 63 15.04 -2.73 8.30
N SER A 64 14.78 -2.45 9.59
CA SER A 64 14.70 -1.07 10.07
C SER A 64 16.04 -0.33 9.98
N LYS A 65 17.18 -0.98 10.24
CA LYS A 65 18.50 -0.38 10.10
C LYS A 65 18.86 -0.12 8.63
N ILE A 66 18.61 -1.09 7.75
CA ILE A 66 18.84 -0.96 6.31
C ILE A 66 18.07 0.26 5.79
N ILE A 67 16.78 0.38 6.10
CA ILE A 67 15.99 1.55 5.65
C ILE A 67 16.49 2.85 6.27
N LYS A 68 16.90 2.84 7.54
CA LYS A 68 17.37 4.05 8.23
C LYS A 68 18.61 4.65 7.58
N TYR A 69 19.56 3.82 7.17
CA TYR A 69 20.88 4.29 6.72
C TYR A 69 21.07 4.21 5.21
N GLU A 70 20.42 3.25 4.54
CA GLU A 70 20.81 2.81 3.19
C GLU A 70 19.65 2.80 2.17
N GLN A 71 18.49 3.36 2.53
CA GLN A 71 17.34 3.42 1.62
C GLN A 71 17.63 4.17 0.31
N ASP A 72 18.57 5.11 0.33
CA ASP A 72 18.95 5.91 -0.83
C ASP A 72 19.58 5.03 -1.93
N VAL A 73 20.56 4.20 -1.55
CA VAL A 73 21.26 3.26 -2.46
C VAL A 73 20.28 2.25 -3.05
N LEU A 74 19.44 1.66 -2.21
CA LEU A 74 18.45 0.66 -2.66
C LEU A 74 17.41 1.28 -3.60
N SER A 75 16.96 2.50 -3.31
CA SER A 75 15.97 3.20 -4.15
C SER A 75 16.58 3.63 -5.48
N GLU A 76 17.84 4.05 -5.49
CA GLU A 76 18.59 4.35 -6.72
C GLU A 76 18.71 3.11 -7.61
N LEU A 77 19.15 1.97 -7.06
CA LEU A 77 19.24 0.71 -7.81
C LEU A 77 17.88 0.24 -8.34
N MET A 78 16.85 0.32 -7.50
CA MET A 78 15.48 -0.05 -7.87
C MET A 78 14.96 0.79 -9.04
N LEU A 79 15.15 2.12 -9.00
CA LEU A 79 14.56 3.07 -9.96
C LEU A 79 15.49 3.44 -11.12
N SER A 80 16.69 2.84 -11.16
CA SER A 80 17.69 3.14 -12.18
C SER A 80 17.20 2.78 -13.59
N LYS A 81 17.60 3.62 -14.55
CA LYS A 81 17.46 3.33 -15.99
C LYS A 81 18.68 2.63 -16.58
N VAL A 82 19.77 2.57 -15.82
CA VAL A 82 21.05 2.01 -16.25
C VAL A 82 21.09 0.51 -16.02
N TYR A 83 20.61 0.06 -14.87
CA TYR A 83 20.69 -1.35 -14.48
C TYR A 83 19.57 -2.20 -15.08
N GLY A 84 19.90 -3.46 -15.36
CA GLY A 84 18.94 -4.45 -15.86
C GLY A 84 17.85 -4.83 -14.87
N ASP A 85 16.78 -5.45 -15.39
CA ASP A 85 15.58 -5.82 -14.62
C ASP A 85 15.88 -6.67 -13.38
N LYS A 86 16.93 -7.50 -13.42
CA LYS A 86 17.31 -8.34 -12.28
C LYS A 86 17.76 -7.50 -11.09
N VAL A 87 18.61 -6.49 -11.29
CA VAL A 87 19.04 -5.58 -10.21
C VAL A 87 17.85 -4.85 -9.60
N LYS A 88 16.93 -4.36 -10.44
CA LYS A 88 15.71 -3.68 -9.99
C LYS A 88 14.80 -4.59 -9.18
N GLU A 89 14.59 -5.82 -9.66
CA GLU A 89 13.78 -6.85 -9.01
C GLU A 89 14.30 -7.18 -7.62
N ILE A 90 15.61 -7.44 -7.48
CA ILE A 90 16.22 -7.77 -6.18
C ILE A 90 16.19 -6.55 -5.26
N SER A 91 16.53 -5.36 -5.74
CA SER A 91 16.51 -4.13 -4.93
C SER A 91 15.11 -3.85 -4.36
N ALA A 92 14.08 -3.98 -5.21
CA ALA A 92 12.69 -3.85 -4.79
C ALA A 92 12.26 -4.96 -3.82
N ARG A 93 12.79 -6.19 -3.99
CA ARG A 93 12.55 -7.31 -3.08
C ARG A 93 13.16 -7.05 -1.69
N VAL A 94 14.41 -6.60 -1.60
CA VAL A 94 15.07 -6.20 -0.35
C VAL A 94 14.28 -5.06 0.33
N LEU A 95 13.93 -4.00 -0.41
CA LEU A 95 13.12 -2.90 0.13
C LEU A 95 11.77 -3.39 0.66
N SER A 96 11.05 -4.20 -0.12
CA SER A 96 9.77 -4.76 0.30
C SER A 96 9.91 -5.66 1.53
N GLY A 97 10.97 -6.45 1.62
CA GLY A 97 11.29 -7.29 2.78
C GLY A 97 11.49 -6.45 4.04
N CYS A 98 12.26 -5.37 3.94
CA CYS A 98 12.53 -4.46 5.06
C CYS A 98 11.29 -3.72 5.56
N LEU A 99 10.38 -3.35 4.64
CA LEU A 99 9.21 -2.54 4.95
C LEU A 99 8.02 -3.38 5.47
N ARG A 100 7.84 -4.60 4.96
CA ARG A 100 6.65 -5.42 5.25
C ARG A 100 6.53 -5.71 6.74
N ASN A 101 5.39 -5.38 7.33
CA ASN A 101 5.10 -5.54 8.76
C ASN A 101 6.16 -4.89 9.69
N ASN A 102 6.83 -3.83 9.23
CA ASN A 102 7.87 -3.14 9.98
C ASN A 102 7.54 -1.64 10.16
N PRO A 103 6.66 -1.27 11.12
CA PRO A 103 6.25 0.11 11.30
C PRO A 103 7.39 1.12 11.47
N PRO A 104 8.49 0.84 12.21
CA PRO A 104 9.64 1.73 12.28
C PRO A 104 10.28 2.00 10.92
N ALA A 105 10.50 0.96 10.11
CA ALA A 105 11.05 1.10 8.76
C ALA A 105 10.12 1.90 7.85
N ILE A 106 8.81 1.61 7.91
CA ILE A 106 7.79 2.36 7.15
C ILE A 106 7.85 3.83 7.56
N GLN A 107 7.81 4.15 8.85
CA GLN A 107 7.77 5.52 9.36
C GLN A 107 8.94 6.37 8.86
N ILE A 108 10.15 5.82 8.79
CA ILE A 108 11.36 6.54 8.36
C ILE A 108 11.60 6.49 6.84
N TYR A 109 10.86 5.67 6.08
CA TYR A 109 10.99 5.61 4.63
C TYR A 109 10.63 6.96 3.99
N ASN A 110 11.50 7.45 3.13
CA ASN A 110 11.46 8.80 2.57
C ASN A 110 10.32 8.92 1.54
N PRO A 111 9.35 9.82 1.73
CA PRO A 111 8.24 10.04 0.79
C PRO A 111 8.68 10.34 -0.65
N ARG A 112 9.88 10.94 -0.84
CA ARG A 112 10.42 11.21 -2.16
C ARG A 112 10.54 9.94 -3.02
N TYR A 113 11.01 8.84 -2.44
CA TYR A 113 11.15 7.58 -3.18
C TYR A 113 9.80 6.95 -3.52
N VAL A 114 8.76 7.22 -2.73
CA VAL A 114 7.40 6.83 -3.06
C VAL A 114 6.91 7.57 -4.30
N ASP A 115 7.15 8.88 -4.38
CA ASP A 115 6.74 9.68 -5.54
C ASP A 115 7.51 9.28 -6.81
N GLU A 116 8.82 9.01 -6.70
CA GLU A 116 9.64 8.51 -7.81
C GLU A 116 9.18 7.11 -8.27
N LEU A 117 8.84 6.22 -7.34
CA LEU A 117 8.27 4.90 -7.62
C LEU A 117 6.93 5.00 -8.35
N VAL A 118 6.02 5.87 -7.87
CA VAL A 118 4.72 6.12 -8.50
C VAL A 118 4.87 6.59 -9.94
N ASN A 119 5.84 7.48 -10.21
CA ASN A 119 6.12 7.95 -11.57
C ASN A 119 6.69 6.85 -12.45
N SER A 120 7.44 5.92 -11.88
CA SER A 120 8.10 4.83 -12.60
C SER A 120 7.14 3.72 -13.03
N LEU A 121 6.01 3.54 -12.32
CA LEU A 121 5.03 2.48 -12.57
C LEU A 121 4.57 2.39 -14.04
N ILE A 122 4.31 3.52 -14.68
CA ILE A 122 3.75 3.56 -16.05
C ILE A 122 4.78 3.30 -17.15
N PHE A 123 6.08 3.36 -16.80
CA PHE A 123 7.18 3.13 -17.73
C PHE A 123 7.76 1.72 -17.59
N GLU A 124 7.47 1.02 -16.50
CA GLU A 124 7.94 -0.34 -16.27
C GLU A 124 7.17 -1.34 -17.13
N LYS A 125 7.90 -2.03 -18.01
CA LYS A 125 7.34 -2.99 -18.96
C LYS A 125 7.49 -4.42 -18.48
N ASN A 126 8.45 -4.68 -17.60
CA ASN A 126 8.67 -6.01 -17.07
C ASN A 126 7.64 -6.30 -15.97
N PRO A 127 6.74 -7.28 -16.15
CA PRO A 127 5.70 -7.58 -15.16
C PRO A 127 6.26 -8.07 -13.84
N ILE A 128 7.44 -8.70 -13.82
CA ILE A 128 8.09 -9.16 -12.59
C ILE A 128 8.55 -7.96 -11.77
N VAL A 129 9.24 -7.01 -12.40
CA VAL A 129 9.70 -5.78 -11.74
C VAL A 129 8.50 -4.95 -11.27
N LEU A 130 7.48 -4.79 -12.13
CA LEU A 130 6.26 -4.06 -11.79
C LEU A 130 5.53 -4.66 -10.56
N LYS A 131 5.45 -6.00 -10.44
CA LYS A 131 4.91 -6.64 -9.23
C LYS A 131 5.70 -6.30 -7.99
N ARG A 132 7.04 -6.22 -8.09
CA ARG A 132 7.90 -5.84 -6.96
C ARG A 132 7.71 -4.37 -6.58
N TYR A 133 7.63 -3.48 -7.56
CA TYR A 133 7.31 -2.07 -7.33
C TYR A 133 5.98 -1.90 -6.62
N LEU A 134 4.94 -2.61 -7.07
CA LEU A 134 3.64 -2.59 -6.39
C LEU A 134 3.71 -3.20 -4.97
N GLY A 135 4.58 -4.18 -4.73
CA GLY A 135 4.83 -4.73 -3.39
C GLY A 135 5.45 -3.72 -2.43
N VAL A 136 6.46 -2.96 -2.89
CA VAL A 136 7.01 -1.84 -2.12
C VAL A 136 5.91 -0.80 -1.89
N LEU A 137 5.26 -0.36 -2.97
CA LEU A 137 4.25 0.68 -2.93
C LEU A 137 3.08 0.33 -2.00
N GLN A 138 2.63 -0.92 -1.97
CA GLN A 138 1.56 -1.33 -1.05
C GLN A 138 1.84 -0.99 0.41
N THR A 139 3.11 -1.03 0.79
CA THR A 139 3.51 -0.80 2.18
C THR A 139 3.65 0.69 2.51
N VAL A 140 3.85 1.55 1.49
CA VAL A 140 4.21 2.97 1.66
C VAL A 140 3.38 3.92 0.80
N ALA A 141 2.32 3.46 0.14
CA ALA A 141 1.52 4.26 -0.78
C ALA A 141 0.87 5.45 -0.05
N ASP A 142 0.55 5.26 1.23
CA ASP A 142 0.04 6.29 2.12
C ASP A 142 1.05 7.41 2.36
N LYS A 143 2.31 7.31 1.92
CA LYS A 143 3.32 8.37 2.01
C LYS A 143 3.41 9.26 0.78
N ALA A 144 2.89 8.84 -0.37
CA ALA A 144 2.98 9.60 -1.63
C ALA A 144 2.54 11.07 -1.44
N SER A 145 3.34 12.03 -1.88
CA SER A 145 3.06 13.46 -1.67
C SER A 145 1.88 13.93 -2.52
N ASN A 146 1.78 13.41 -3.75
CA ASN A 146 0.68 13.69 -4.68
C ASN A 146 -0.23 12.47 -4.83
N SER A 147 -1.35 12.51 -4.11
CA SER A 147 -2.33 11.44 -4.14
C SER A 147 -3.09 11.38 -5.48
N SER A 148 -3.30 12.47 -6.22
CA SER A 148 -3.94 12.39 -7.55
C SER A 148 -3.06 11.63 -8.55
N ASN A 149 -1.75 11.92 -8.56
CA ASN A 149 -0.78 11.24 -9.41
C ASN A 149 -0.70 9.73 -9.11
N LEU A 150 -0.66 9.35 -7.83
CA LEU A 150 -0.71 7.95 -7.41
C LEU A 150 -1.90 7.19 -8.01
N PHE A 151 -3.10 7.76 -7.95
CA PHE A 151 -4.32 7.09 -8.37
C PHE A 151 -4.42 7.02 -9.89
N THR A 152 -4.03 8.11 -10.56
CA THR A 152 -3.94 8.16 -12.02
C THR A 152 -2.97 7.11 -12.56
N ASN A 153 -1.78 6.97 -11.95
CA ASN A 153 -0.79 6.00 -12.41
C ASN A 153 -1.18 4.55 -12.07
N LEU A 154 -1.77 4.30 -10.90
CA LEU A 154 -2.35 2.99 -10.57
C LEU A 154 -3.46 2.60 -11.56
N LEU A 155 -4.32 3.53 -11.96
CA LEU A 155 -5.34 3.29 -12.98
C LEU A 155 -4.73 2.95 -14.34
N LYS A 156 -3.69 3.67 -14.76
CA LYS A 156 -2.97 3.38 -16.02
C LYS A 156 -2.36 1.99 -16.00
N VAL A 157 -1.73 1.59 -14.89
CA VAL A 157 -1.23 0.23 -14.70
C VAL A 157 -2.37 -0.78 -14.81
N TYR A 158 -3.46 -0.58 -14.06
CA TYR A 158 -4.61 -1.47 -14.04
C TYR A 158 -5.24 -1.70 -15.43
N LYS A 159 -5.35 -0.62 -16.24
CA LYS A 159 -5.89 -0.66 -17.60
C LYS A 159 -4.90 -1.22 -18.64
N GLY A 160 -3.64 -1.42 -18.28
CA GLY A 160 -2.66 -2.02 -19.16
C GLY A 160 -2.98 -3.48 -19.52
N ASP A 161 -2.32 -3.98 -20.57
CA ASP A 161 -2.33 -5.40 -20.90
C ASP A 161 -1.37 -6.15 -19.98
N ILE A 162 -1.86 -6.42 -18.77
CA ILE A 162 -1.10 -6.99 -17.65
C ILE A 162 -1.83 -8.18 -17.04
N ASP A 163 -1.09 -9.02 -16.34
CA ASP A 163 -1.66 -10.17 -15.66
C ASP A 163 -2.65 -9.79 -14.54
N ASN A 164 -3.51 -10.75 -14.20
CA ASN A 164 -4.55 -10.53 -13.19
C ASN A 164 -3.97 -10.30 -11.78
N GLN A 165 -2.76 -10.79 -11.50
CA GLN A 165 -2.13 -10.59 -10.19
C GLN A 165 -1.74 -9.13 -9.97
N ILE A 166 -1.21 -8.45 -10.99
CA ILE A 166 -0.90 -7.02 -10.93
C ILE A 166 -2.20 -6.22 -10.75
N LYS A 167 -3.29 -6.58 -11.46
CA LYS A 167 -4.60 -5.93 -11.29
C LYS A 167 -5.14 -6.07 -9.86
N LEU A 168 -5.09 -7.28 -9.30
CA LEU A 168 -5.49 -7.53 -7.90
C LEU A 168 -4.63 -6.71 -6.93
N ARG A 169 -3.31 -6.65 -7.15
CA ARG A 169 -2.41 -5.85 -6.31
C ARG A 169 -2.75 -4.36 -6.35
N VAL A 170 -3.08 -3.82 -7.53
CA VAL A 170 -3.54 -2.43 -7.63
C VAL A 170 -4.81 -2.21 -6.81
N LEU A 171 -5.81 -3.09 -6.92
CA LEU A 171 -7.05 -3.00 -6.14
C LEU A 171 -6.81 -3.15 -4.63
N GLU A 172 -5.84 -3.96 -4.23
CA GLU A 172 -5.40 -4.14 -2.85
C GLU A 172 -4.85 -2.83 -2.29
N ILE A 173 -3.91 -2.18 -3.00
CA ILE A 173 -3.34 -0.87 -2.65
C ILE A 173 -4.43 0.20 -2.54
N LEU A 174 -5.34 0.23 -3.51
CA LEU A 174 -6.44 1.20 -3.51
C LEU A 174 -7.39 0.98 -2.32
N SER A 175 -7.61 -0.27 -1.92
CA SER A 175 -8.37 -0.60 -0.72
C SER A 175 -7.63 -0.20 0.55
N ASP A 176 -6.30 -0.42 0.63
CA ASP A 176 -5.48 0.01 1.76
C ASP A 176 -5.58 1.52 1.97
N LEU A 177 -5.49 2.28 0.88
CA LEU A 177 -5.57 3.73 0.91
C LEU A 177 -6.96 4.27 1.26
N GLU A 178 -8.02 3.56 0.87
CA GLU A 178 -9.39 3.93 1.22
C GLU A 178 -9.74 3.60 2.68
N LEU A 179 -9.25 2.46 3.18
CA LEU A 179 -9.52 2.00 4.54
C LEU A 179 -8.58 2.64 5.57
N SER A 180 -7.51 3.30 5.12
CA SER A 180 -6.59 4.03 6.00
C SER A 180 -7.15 5.40 6.39
N ASP A 181 -7.38 5.60 7.70
CA ASP A 181 -7.80 6.87 8.27
C ASP A 181 -6.72 7.97 8.20
N ALA A 182 -5.47 7.62 7.87
CA ALA A 182 -4.28 8.45 8.08
C ALA A 182 -4.28 9.79 7.33
N ARG A 183 -5.18 10.01 6.35
CA ARG A 183 -5.15 11.24 5.55
C ARG A 183 -6.50 11.91 5.31
N GLY A 184 -7.64 11.30 5.63
CA GLY A 184 -8.93 11.82 5.16
C GLY A 184 -8.96 12.07 3.64
N LYS A 185 -8.14 11.34 2.88
CA LYS A 185 -7.93 11.45 1.43
C LYS A 185 -8.16 10.08 0.76
N GLY A 186 -9.18 9.34 1.17
CA GLY A 186 -9.58 8.11 0.50
C GLY A 186 -9.86 8.33 -1.00
N LEU A 187 -10.05 7.24 -1.75
CA LEU A 187 -10.69 7.27 -3.07
C LEU A 187 -11.91 8.19 -3.03
N VAL A 188 -12.72 8.03 -1.99
CA VAL A 188 -14.08 8.55 -1.99
C VAL A 188 -14.14 10.05 -1.73
N LYS A 189 -13.42 10.52 -0.71
CA LYS A 189 -13.26 11.96 -0.43
C LYS A 189 -12.64 12.76 -1.58
N ARG A 190 -11.89 12.12 -2.48
CA ARG A 190 -11.30 12.81 -3.65
C ARG A 190 -12.24 12.87 -4.83
N SER A 191 -12.86 11.75 -5.20
CA SER A 191 -13.80 11.76 -6.32
C SER A 191 -15.04 12.62 -6.04
N VAL A 192 -15.39 12.88 -4.78
CA VAL A 192 -16.49 13.79 -4.39
C VAL A 192 -16.06 15.27 -4.44
N ASN A 193 -14.79 15.59 -4.16
CA ASN A 193 -14.28 16.98 -4.10
C ASN A 193 -13.52 17.42 -5.37
N GLY A 194 -13.20 16.50 -6.27
CA GLY A 194 -12.51 16.76 -7.53
C GLY A 194 -13.43 17.48 -8.51
N LYS A 195 -13.18 18.78 -8.72
CA LYS A 195 -13.74 19.52 -9.84
C LYS A 195 -13.03 19.08 -11.13
N ASP A 196 -13.75 18.33 -11.96
CA ASP A 196 -13.56 18.25 -13.43
C ASP A 196 -12.12 18.05 -13.97
N ASP A 197 -11.30 17.19 -13.36
CA ASP A 197 -10.18 16.63 -14.14
C ASP A 197 -10.71 15.44 -14.95
N LYS A 198 -10.88 15.63 -16.26
CA LYS A 198 -11.42 14.63 -17.20
C LYS A 198 -10.63 13.31 -17.20
N ASN A 199 -9.43 13.30 -16.61
CA ASN A 199 -8.55 12.14 -16.54
C ASN A 199 -8.63 11.40 -15.19
N GLU A 200 -9.30 11.94 -14.17
CA GLU A 200 -9.44 11.24 -12.88
C GLU A 200 -10.56 10.17 -12.95
N PRO A 201 -10.30 8.97 -12.43
CA PRO A 201 -11.30 7.91 -12.40
C PRO A 201 -12.48 8.27 -11.49
N THR A 202 -13.70 8.06 -11.99
CA THR A 202 -14.91 8.33 -11.21
C THR A 202 -15.15 7.25 -10.16
N LEU A 203 -15.91 7.58 -9.11
CA LEU A 203 -16.38 6.58 -8.15
C LEU A 203 -17.06 5.38 -8.80
N GLN A 204 -17.83 5.63 -9.86
CA GLN A 204 -18.50 4.57 -10.60
C GLN A 204 -17.51 3.62 -11.26
N GLN A 205 -16.41 4.12 -11.81
CA GLN A 205 -15.39 3.28 -12.44
C GLN A 205 -14.77 2.35 -11.40
N TRP A 206 -14.30 2.88 -10.27
CA TRP A 206 -13.74 2.05 -9.22
C TRP A 206 -14.76 1.08 -8.62
N PHE A 207 -16.00 1.52 -8.41
CA PHE A 207 -17.07 0.65 -7.95
C PHE A 207 -17.25 -0.54 -8.91
N ASN A 208 -17.29 -0.28 -10.21
CA ASN A 208 -17.43 -1.34 -11.21
C ASN A 208 -16.27 -2.32 -11.14
N GLU A 209 -15.03 -1.83 -11.09
CA GLU A 209 -13.84 -2.71 -11.03
C GLU A 209 -13.83 -3.58 -9.77
N PHE A 210 -14.07 -3.02 -8.58
CA PHE A 210 -14.19 -3.81 -7.36
C PHE A 210 -15.36 -4.80 -7.43
N SER A 211 -16.52 -4.36 -7.93
CA SER A 211 -17.72 -5.20 -8.02
C SER A 211 -17.54 -6.36 -8.99
N THR A 212 -16.73 -6.21 -10.04
CA THR A 212 -16.39 -7.29 -10.96
C THR A 212 -15.38 -8.25 -10.34
N ASN A 213 -14.30 -7.72 -9.75
CA ASN A 213 -13.21 -8.55 -9.22
C ASN A 213 -13.59 -9.33 -7.96
N ILE A 214 -14.50 -8.81 -7.13
CA ILE A 214 -14.98 -9.54 -5.94
C ILE A 214 -15.78 -10.80 -6.30
N GLN A 215 -16.28 -10.90 -7.54
CA GLN A 215 -17.01 -12.08 -8.03
C GLN A 215 -16.07 -13.19 -8.53
N ASN A 216 -14.76 -12.98 -8.52
CA ASN A 216 -13.79 -14.00 -8.93
C ASN A 216 -13.76 -15.15 -7.93
N SER A 217 -14.01 -16.38 -8.39
CA SER A 217 -14.04 -17.58 -7.55
C SER A 217 -12.68 -17.97 -6.96
N GLN A 218 -11.58 -17.44 -7.49
CA GLN A 218 -10.22 -17.66 -6.98
C GLN A 218 -9.78 -16.58 -5.98
N LEU A 219 -10.67 -15.63 -5.64
CA LEU A 219 -10.37 -14.59 -4.66
C LEU A 219 -10.41 -15.19 -3.25
N ASP A 220 -9.35 -14.97 -2.46
CA ASP A 220 -9.35 -15.39 -1.07
C ASP A 220 -10.25 -14.50 -0.19
N GLU A 221 -10.58 -15.00 1.01
CA GLU A 221 -11.47 -14.32 1.95
C GLU A 221 -10.90 -12.98 2.43
N TYR A 222 -9.57 -12.86 2.53
CA TYR A 222 -8.91 -11.63 2.94
C TYR A 222 -9.16 -10.49 1.92
N HIS A 223 -8.94 -10.76 0.63
CA HIS A 223 -9.21 -9.79 -0.43
C HIS A 223 -10.71 -9.53 -0.57
N LEU A 224 -11.56 -10.56 -0.43
CA LEU A 224 -13.02 -10.41 -0.46
C LEU A 224 -13.50 -9.42 0.60
N LYS A 225 -13.08 -9.61 1.87
CA LYS A 225 -13.45 -8.72 2.98
C LYS A 225 -13.07 -7.27 2.69
N ARG A 226 -11.85 -7.07 2.19
CA ARG A 226 -11.31 -5.74 1.89
C ARG A 226 -12.04 -5.07 0.73
N PHE A 227 -12.20 -5.76 -0.39
CA PHE A 227 -12.91 -5.24 -1.56
C PHE A 227 -14.38 -4.93 -1.21
N PHE A 228 -15.02 -5.77 -0.39
CA PHE A 228 -16.37 -5.51 0.09
C PHE A 228 -16.43 -4.24 0.95
N HIS A 229 -15.52 -4.05 1.89
CA HIS A 229 -15.45 -2.82 2.69
C HIS A 229 -15.23 -1.58 1.82
N THR A 230 -14.34 -1.66 0.83
CA THR A 230 -14.14 -0.57 -0.15
C THR A 230 -15.42 -0.26 -0.93
N LEU A 231 -16.14 -1.27 -1.41
CA LEU A 231 -17.42 -1.10 -2.10
C LEU A 231 -18.49 -0.45 -1.22
N VAL A 232 -18.55 -0.85 0.06
CA VAL A 232 -19.45 -0.27 1.05
C VAL A 232 -19.12 1.22 1.26
N ASN A 233 -17.85 1.59 1.41
CA ASN A 233 -17.44 2.98 1.58
C ASN A 233 -17.78 3.81 0.34
N ILE A 234 -17.43 3.34 -0.86
CA ILE A 234 -17.77 4.01 -2.13
C ILE A 234 -19.28 4.22 -2.25
N LYS A 235 -20.09 3.20 -1.93
CA LYS A 235 -21.55 3.30 -2.03
C LYS A 235 -22.15 4.23 -0.97
N LYS A 236 -21.60 4.24 0.26
CA LYS A 236 -22.06 5.13 1.34
C LYS A 236 -21.87 6.60 1.00
N GLU A 237 -20.71 7.02 0.52
CA GLU A 237 -20.52 8.45 0.18
C GLU A 237 -21.07 8.79 -1.21
N GLY A 238 -20.99 7.88 -2.18
CA GLY A 238 -21.49 8.09 -3.54
C GLY A 238 -23.01 8.03 -3.67
N GLY A 239 -23.71 7.40 -2.71
CA GLY A 239 -25.17 7.34 -2.64
C GLY A 239 -25.82 6.83 -3.93
N SER A 240 -26.79 7.59 -4.45
CA SER A 240 -27.49 7.27 -5.70
C SER A 240 -26.66 7.45 -6.96
N ASN A 241 -25.55 8.18 -6.90
CA ASN A 241 -24.69 8.44 -8.06
C ASN A 241 -23.86 7.21 -8.45
N VAL A 242 -23.65 6.29 -7.51
CA VAL A 242 -22.99 5.01 -7.75
C VAL A 242 -24.06 3.95 -8.03
N LYS A 243 -24.22 3.59 -9.30
CA LYS A 243 -25.09 2.53 -9.78
C LYS A 243 -24.48 1.16 -9.49
N VAL A 244 -25.32 0.25 -9.03
CA VAL A 244 -24.93 -1.12 -8.69
C VAL A 244 -25.36 -2.04 -9.83
N SER A 245 -24.45 -2.88 -10.32
CA SER A 245 -24.76 -3.81 -11.41
C SER A 245 -25.65 -4.96 -10.93
N LYS A 246 -26.47 -5.50 -11.83
CA LYS A 246 -27.33 -6.66 -11.53
C LYS A 246 -26.51 -7.88 -11.15
N ASP A 247 -25.38 -8.09 -11.81
CA ASP A 247 -24.49 -9.23 -11.55
C ASP A 247 -23.94 -9.19 -10.12
N PHE A 248 -23.47 -8.02 -9.68
CA PHE A 248 -23.04 -7.84 -8.29
C PHE A 248 -24.17 -8.06 -7.28
N LEU A 249 -25.40 -7.58 -7.57
CA LEU A 249 -26.55 -7.83 -6.68
C LEU A 249 -26.94 -9.32 -6.60
N ASN A 250 -26.82 -10.05 -7.71
CA ASN A 250 -27.04 -11.49 -7.74
C ASN A 250 -25.97 -12.22 -6.93
N TRP A 251 -24.70 -11.86 -7.12
CA TRP A 251 -23.57 -12.37 -6.34
C TRP A 251 -23.75 -12.10 -4.85
N LEU A 252 -24.10 -10.87 -4.48
CA LEU A 252 -24.31 -10.47 -3.08
C LEU A 252 -25.48 -11.25 -2.45
N SER A 253 -26.53 -11.52 -3.22
CA SER A 253 -27.66 -12.33 -2.76
C SER A 253 -27.22 -13.77 -2.49
N LYS A 254 -26.43 -14.38 -3.37
CA LYS A 254 -25.87 -15.72 -3.14
C LYS A 254 -24.97 -15.76 -1.90
N GLN A 255 -24.03 -14.80 -1.78
CA GLN A 255 -23.15 -14.69 -0.62
C GLN A 255 -23.89 -14.48 0.70
N THR A 256 -25.01 -13.75 0.66
CA THR A 256 -25.86 -13.52 1.84
C THR A 256 -26.47 -14.82 2.35
N GLU A 257 -27.00 -15.66 1.47
CA GLU A 257 -27.61 -16.93 1.88
C GLU A 257 -26.56 -17.93 2.39
N GLU A 258 -25.44 -18.09 1.67
CA GLU A 258 -24.32 -18.95 2.10
C GLU A 258 -23.78 -18.55 3.49
N ARG A 259 -23.64 -17.25 3.74
CA ARG A 259 -23.10 -16.75 5.02
C ARG A 259 -24.13 -16.75 6.15
N LYS A 260 -25.43 -16.68 5.86
CA LYS A 260 -26.49 -16.89 6.87
C LYS A 260 -26.47 -18.31 7.40
N GLU A 261 -26.35 -19.29 6.50
CA GLU A 261 -26.21 -20.70 6.89
C GLU A 261 -24.99 -20.88 7.80
N ALA A 262 -23.85 -20.26 7.45
CA ALA A 262 -22.65 -20.29 8.28
C ALA A 262 -22.81 -19.61 9.66
N LEU A 263 -23.63 -18.56 9.79
CA LEU A 263 -23.90 -17.90 11.08
C LEU A 263 -24.73 -18.76 12.04
N ASN A 264 -25.51 -19.70 11.52
CA ASN A 264 -26.30 -20.64 12.31
C ASN A 264 -25.47 -21.83 12.82
N ASP A 265 -24.22 -21.98 12.37
CA ASP A 265 -23.28 -22.97 12.87
C ASP A 265 -22.54 -22.42 14.11
N ASP A 266 -22.58 -23.17 15.22
CA ASP A 266 -21.91 -22.79 16.48
C ASP A 266 -20.38 -22.65 16.33
N LEU A 267 -19.78 -23.23 15.28
CA LEU A 267 -18.37 -23.03 14.96
C LEU A 267 -18.04 -21.60 14.54
N ALA A 268 -18.97 -20.87 13.89
CA ALA A 268 -18.74 -19.50 13.44
C ALA A 268 -18.58 -18.49 14.59
N LYS A 269 -19.09 -18.82 15.78
CA LYS A 269 -18.92 -17.98 17.00
C LYS A 269 -17.49 -17.98 17.54
N ARG A 270 -16.62 -18.88 17.08
CA ARG A 270 -15.22 -18.96 17.50
C ARG A 270 -14.32 -17.98 16.76
N ASP A 271 -14.69 -17.60 15.53
CA ASP A 271 -14.02 -16.55 14.76
C ASP A 271 -14.91 -15.30 14.72
N LEU A 272 -14.71 -14.45 15.73
CA LEU A 272 -15.47 -13.22 15.90
C LEU A 272 -15.32 -12.29 14.69
N GLU A 273 -14.15 -12.24 14.06
CA GLU A 273 -13.91 -11.37 12.91
C GLU A 273 -14.73 -11.84 11.70
N GLN A 274 -14.73 -13.15 11.44
CA GLN A 274 -15.55 -13.72 10.37
C GLN A 274 -17.05 -13.56 10.63
N TYR A 275 -17.47 -13.74 11.89
CA TYR A 275 -18.85 -13.56 12.31
C TYR A 275 -19.33 -12.12 12.07
N GLU A 276 -18.56 -11.13 12.53
CA GLU A 276 -18.87 -9.70 12.34
C GLU A 276 -18.92 -9.32 10.86
N PHE A 277 -17.97 -9.83 10.06
CA PHE A 277 -17.97 -9.61 8.63
C PHE A 277 -19.24 -10.17 7.95
N ASN A 278 -19.60 -11.41 8.25
CA ASN A 278 -20.79 -12.07 7.69
C ASN A 278 -22.06 -11.26 7.99
N LYS A 279 -22.23 -10.84 9.26
CA LYS A 279 -23.36 -10.00 9.68
C LYS A 279 -23.41 -8.70 8.88
N LYS A 280 -22.29 -7.99 8.79
CA LYS A 280 -22.18 -6.73 8.05
C LYS A 280 -22.49 -6.91 6.55
N LEU A 281 -22.07 -8.01 5.94
CA LEU A 281 -22.35 -8.30 4.53
C LEU A 281 -23.85 -8.49 4.29
N ILE A 282 -24.51 -9.28 5.15
CA ILE A 282 -25.95 -9.54 5.08
C ILE A 282 -26.76 -8.25 5.25
N GLU A 283 -26.44 -7.45 6.27
CA GLU A 283 -27.12 -6.17 6.53
C GLU A 283 -26.94 -5.18 5.36
N SER A 284 -25.72 -5.11 4.79
CA SER A 284 -25.40 -4.19 3.70
C SER A 284 -26.22 -4.46 2.43
N ARG A 285 -26.62 -5.72 2.17
CA ARG A 285 -27.48 -6.06 1.03
C ARG A 285 -28.78 -5.26 1.03
N HIS A 286 -29.38 -5.10 2.20
CA HIS A 286 -30.69 -4.46 2.34
C HIS A 286 -30.57 -2.96 2.61
N LEU A 287 -29.69 -2.57 3.53
CA LEU A 287 -29.57 -1.19 3.99
C LEU A 287 -28.84 -0.28 3.00
N LEU A 288 -27.91 -0.82 2.22
CA LEU A 288 -27.02 -0.02 1.36
C LEU A 288 -27.18 -0.30 -0.13
N PHE A 289 -27.25 -1.57 -0.52
CA PHE A 289 -27.31 -1.97 -1.92
C PHE A 289 -28.74 -2.26 -2.43
N GLY A 290 -29.70 -2.38 -1.52
CA GLY A 290 -31.07 -2.76 -1.80
C GLY A 290 -32.10 -1.71 -1.36
N ASN A 291 -33.33 -2.15 -1.15
CA ASN A 291 -34.40 -1.32 -0.61
C ASN A 291 -34.45 -1.48 0.92
N PRO A 292 -34.24 -0.41 1.72
CA PRO A 292 -34.28 -0.46 3.19
C PRO A 292 -35.60 -1.00 3.75
N LEU A 293 -36.72 -0.88 3.02
CA LEU A 293 -38.02 -1.41 3.44
C LEU A 293 -38.07 -2.95 3.40
N ALA A 294 -37.25 -3.59 2.56
CA ALA A 294 -37.19 -5.05 2.49
C ALA A 294 -36.50 -5.69 3.71
N ASP A 295 -35.64 -4.94 4.41
CA ASP A 295 -34.99 -5.39 5.65
C ASP A 295 -36.00 -5.53 6.79
N ARG A 296 -36.86 -4.51 6.94
CA ARG A 296 -37.91 -4.48 7.97
C ARG A 296 -38.93 -5.60 7.82
N ILE A 297 -39.27 -5.98 6.59
CA ILE A 297 -40.26 -7.04 6.32
C ILE A 297 -39.69 -8.43 6.64
N LYS A 298 -38.39 -8.67 6.43
CA LYS A 298 -37.76 -9.96 6.78
C LYS A 298 -37.60 -10.13 8.28
N ASN A 299 -37.13 -9.11 9.00
CA ASN A 299 -36.92 -9.20 10.46
C ASN A 299 -38.25 -9.23 11.24
N PHE A 300 -39.36 -8.70 10.69
CA PHE A 300 -40.68 -8.79 11.32
C PHE A 300 -41.22 -10.23 11.42
N ASN A 301 -40.74 -11.15 10.58
CA ASN A 301 -41.18 -12.55 10.59
C ASN A 301 -40.37 -13.43 11.55
N ASP A 302 -39.27 -12.92 12.12
CA ASP A 302 -38.46 -13.64 13.13
C ASP A 302 -38.88 -13.31 14.58
N GLU A 303 -39.83 -12.38 14.77
CA GLU A 303 -40.37 -11.97 16.08
C GLU A 303 -41.77 -12.56 16.42
N PHE A 304 -42.25 -13.57 15.68
CA PHE A 304 -43.53 -14.25 15.95
C PHE A 304 -43.40 -15.77 16.08
#